data_AF-A0A952V6I4-F1
#
_entry.id   AF-A0A952V6I4-F1
#
_cell.length_a   1.000
_cell.length_b   1.000
_cell.length_c   1.000
_cell.angle_alpha   90.00
_cell.angle_beta   90.00
_cell.angle_gamma   90.00
#
_symmetry.space_group_name_H-M   'P 1'
#
loop_
_entity.id
_entity.type
_entity.pdbx_description
1 polymer ?
#
loop_
_entity_poly.entity_id
_entity_poly.type
_entity_poly.pdbx_seq_one_letter_code
_entity_poly.pdbx_strand_id
1 'polypeptide(L)'
;MAFQNGLRPAKELASNRPHGDRLKYLGGCRCVPCRAANSRYETERAAARRRGEWNGLVDASPVRCHLIRLSKREIGRDTVADITGIAASTIDLIRRGQRKKIRAMNARKILAISPDAVVTDAQRIPAEPTWRLIDWLLKQGFTKGEIASRLGFKSRSLQLGKESITARNAMKIERFYRQIRAGDDEFKEAP
;
A
#
# COMPACT_ATOMS: atom_id res chain seq x y z
N MET A 1 12.47 -4.09 -41.38
CA MET A 1 11.63 -2.86 -41.35
C MET A 1 11.35 -2.51 -39.90
N ALA A 2 11.78 -1.32 -39.44
CA ALA A 2 11.52 -0.83 -38.09
C ALA A 2 10.20 -0.05 -38.06
N PHE A 3 9.28 -0.41 -37.16
CA PHE A 3 8.00 0.29 -37.00
C PHE A 3 8.16 1.46 -36.02
N GLN A 4 7.45 2.58 -36.24
CA GLN A 4 7.55 3.83 -35.45
C GLN A 4 7.48 3.66 -33.93
N ASN A 5 6.84 2.61 -33.42
CA ASN A 5 6.69 2.31 -31.99
C ASN A 5 7.30 0.95 -31.58
N GLY A 6 8.10 0.32 -32.45
CA GLY A 6 8.61 -1.05 -32.26
C GLY A 6 7.55 -2.16 -32.33
N LEU A 7 6.27 -1.81 -32.51
CA LEU A 7 5.16 -2.75 -32.62
C LEU A 7 4.71 -2.92 -34.08
N ARG A 8 4.46 -4.17 -34.49
CA ARG A 8 3.85 -4.50 -35.78
C ARG A 8 2.44 -3.90 -35.89
N PRO A 9 2.00 -3.46 -37.07
CA PRO A 9 0.66 -2.91 -37.25
C PRO A 9 -0.42 -3.97 -37.00
N ALA A 10 -1.58 -3.53 -36.50
CA ALA A 10 -2.69 -4.42 -36.17
C ALA A 10 -3.14 -5.28 -37.37
N LYS A 11 -3.06 -4.75 -38.59
CA LYS A 11 -3.35 -5.49 -39.84
C LYS A 11 -2.43 -6.69 -40.03
N GLU A 12 -1.14 -6.54 -39.78
CA GLU A 12 -0.16 -7.64 -39.90
C GLU A 12 -0.40 -8.68 -38.81
N LEU A 13 -0.61 -8.26 -37.56
CA LEU A 13 -0.89 -9.16 -36.44
C LEU A 13 -2.21 -9.93 -36.60
N ALA A 14 -3.17 -9.34 -37.31
CA ALA A 14 -4.47 -9.93 -37.58
C ALA A 14 -4.48 -10.93 -38.75
N SER A 15 -3.47 -10.90 -39.62
CA SER A 15 -3.44 -11.68 -40.88
C SER A 15 -3.75 -13.17 -40.65
N ASN A 16 -3.08 -13.80 -39.68
CA ASN A 16 -3.21 -15.22 -39.37
C ASN A 16 -4.20 -15.54 -38.25
N ARG A 17 -4.97 -14.56 -37.75
CA ARG A 17 -5.98 -14.78 -36.71
C ARG A 17 -7.29 -15.32 -37.31
N PRO A 18 -8.01 -16.20 -36.59
CA PRO A 18 -9.33 -16.65 -37.02
C PRO A 18 -10.35 -15.50 -37.00
N HIS A 19 -11.42 -15.65 -37.79
CA HIS A 19 -12.58 -14.75 -37.70
C HIS A 19 -13.30 -14.96 -36.35
N GLY A 20 -13.92 -13.90 -35.82
CA GLY A 20 -14.50 -13.93 -34.48
C GLY A 20 -13.54 -13.50 -33.36
N ASP A 21 -12.32 -13.07 -33.70
CA ASP A 21 -11.35 -12.46 -32.80
C ASP A 21 -11.37 -10.92 -32.95
N ARG A 22 -11.24 -10.19 -31.83
CA ARG A 22 -11.18 -8.72 -31.81
C ARG A 22 -9.99 -8.18 -32.62
N LEU A 23 -8.83 -8.82 -32.55
CA LEU A 23 -7.64 -8.41 -33.29
C LEU A 23 -7.89 -8.47 -34.80
N LYS A 24 -8.68 -9.44 -35.29
CA LYS A 24 -9.09 -9.52 -36.70
C LYS A 24 -9.96 -8.33 -37.12
N TYR A 25 -10.85 -7.87 -36.24
CA TYR A 25 -11.62 -6.64 -36.45
C TYR A 25 -10.73 -5.39 -36.49
N LEU A 26 -9.79 -5.27 -35.55
CA LEU A 26 -8.83 -4.15 -35.51
C LEU A 26 -7.91 -4.12 -36.74
N GLY A 27 -7.59 -5.29 -37.29
CA GLY A 27 -6.83 -5.43 -38.55
C GLY A 27 -7.62 -5.09 -39.82
N GLY A 28 -8.92 -4.79 -39.71
CA GLY A 28 -9.75 -4.30 -40.81
C GLY A 28 -10.92 -5.20 -41.22
N CYS A 29 -11.04 -6.41 -40.68
CA CYS A 29 -12.16 -7.29 -41.04
C CYS A 29 -13.51 -6.73 -40.54
N ARG A 30 -14.57 -6.86 -41.35
CA ARG A 30 -15.93 -6.38 -41.05
C ARG A 30 -17.01 -7.47 -41.13
N CYS A 31 -16.62 -8.75 -41.21
CA CYS A 31 -17.58 -9.85 -41.15
C CYS A 31 -18.36 -9.87 -39.83
N VAL A 32 -19.52 -10.51 -39.83
CA VAL A 32 -20.41 -10.62 -38.66
C VAL A 32 -19.70 -11.14 -37.40
N PRO A 33 -18.93 -12.26 -37.43
CA PRO A 33 -18.29 -12.76 -36.21
C PRO A 33 -17.23 -11.79 -35.64
N CYS A 34 -16.47 -11.10 -36.49
CA CYS A 34 -15.50 -10.09 -36.04
C CYS A 34 -16.18 -8.84 -35.45
N ARG A 35 -17.29 -8.38 -36.03
CA ARG A 35 -18.10 -7.30 -35.45
C ARG A 35 -18.67 -7.70 -34.08
N ALA A 36 -19.22 -8.91 -33.97
CA ALA A 36 -19.74 -9.43 -32.71
C ALA A 36 -18.65 -9.52 -31.64
N ALA A 37 -17.44 -9.95 -31.99
CA ALA A 37 -16.30 -10.00 -31.08
C ALA A 37 -15.90 -8.62 -30.55
N ASN A 38 -15.86 -7.60 -31.43
CA ASN A 38 -15.58 -6.24 -31.01
C ASN A 38 -16.69 -5.68 -30.11
N SER A 39 -17.96 -5.93 -30.44
CA SER A 39 -19.10 -5.51 -29.63
C SER A 39 -19.10 -6.15 -28.25
N ARG A 40 -18.84 -7.46 -28.13
CA ARG A 40 -18.68 -8.14 -26.83
C ARG A 40 -17.62 -7.47 -25.98
N TYR A 41 -16.44 -7.25 -26.55
CA TYR A 41 -15.34 -6.57 -25.85
C TYR A 41 -15.70 -5.16 -25.38
N GLU A 42 -16.32 -4.33 -26.22
CA GLU A 42 -16.69 -2.96 -25.81
C GLU A 42 -17.80 -2.97 -24.75
N THR A 43 -18.76 -3.89 -24.83
CA THR A 43 -19.79 -4.09 -23.80
C THR A 43 -19.17 -4.52 -22.46
N GLU A 44 -18.27 -5.51 -22.48
CA GLU A 44 -17.54 -5.97 -21.29
C GLU A 44 -16.70 -4.85 -20.68
N ARG A 45 -15.99 -4.10 -21.53
CA ARG A 45 -15.18 -2.94 -21.12
C ARG A 45 -16.03 -1.83 -20.51
N ALA A 46 -17.21 -1.55 -21.07
CA ALA A 46 -18.16 -0.59 -20.51
C ALA A 46 -18.75 -1.07 -19.19
N ALA A 47 -19.05 -2.37 -19.07
CA ALA A 47 -19.52 -2.97 -17.82
C ALA A 47 -18.43 -2.91 -16.72
N ALA A 48 -17.17 -3.24 -17.04
CA ALA A 48 -16.05 -3.15 -16.11
C ALA A 48 -15.80 -1.70 -15.62
N ARG A 49 -16.03 -0.69 -16.48
CA ARG A 49 -16.01 0.72 -16.07
C ARG A 49 -17.12 1.06 -15.09
N ARG A 50 -18.35 0.63 -15.38
CA ARG A 50 -19.51 0.84 -14.49
C ARG A 50 -19.32 0.17 -13.13
N ARG A 51 -18.69 -1.02 -13.09
CA ARG A 51 -18.34 -1.72 -11.84
C ARG A 51 -17.08 -1.17 -11.14
N GLY A 52 -16.39 -0.19 -11.70
CA GLY A 52 -15.15 0.36 -11.13
C GLY A 52 -13.92 -0.55 -11.25
N GLU A 53 -14.02 -1.69 -11.94
CA GLU A 53 -12.95 -2.65 -12.21
C GLU A 53 -11.96 -2.14 -13.27
N TRP A 54 -12.35 -1.12 -14.03
CA TRP A 54 -11.50 -0.55 -15.07
C TRP A 54 -10.22 0.06 -14.48
N ASN A 55 -9.07 -0.50 -14.84
CA ASN A 55 -7.74 -0.07 -14.36
C ASN A 55 -6.97 0.79 -15.39
N GLY A 56 -7.67 1.73 -16.03
CA GLY A 56 -7.06 2.67 -16.97
C GLY A 56 -6.35 3.83 -16.28
N LEU A 57 -5.79 4.74 -17.08
CA LEU A 57 -5.20 6.00 -16.59
C LEU A 57 -6.31 7.02 -16.30
N VAL A 58 -6.38 7.49 -15.06
CA VAL A 58 -7.29 8.53 -14.56
C VAL A 58 -6.50 9.76 -14.11
N ASP A 59 -7.20 10.88 -13.93
CA ASP A 59 -6.60 12.10 -13.41
C ASP A 59 -6.07 11.92 -11.98
N ALA A 60 -4.88 12.46 -11.72
CA ALA A 60 -4.21 12.32 -10.44
C ALA A 60 -4.51 13.47 -9.46
N SER A 61 -5.24 14.52 -9.87
CA SER A 61 -5.48 15.70 -9.05
C SER A 61 -6.21 15.40 -7.73
N PRO A 62 -7.28 14.55 -7.69
CA PRO A 62 -7.93 14.18 -6.44
C PRO A 62 -6.99 13.46 -5.47
N VAL A 63 -6.16 12.56 -6.02
CA VAL A 63 -5.15 11.81 -5.25
C VAL A 63 -4.11 12.75 -4.68
N ARG A 64 -3.63 13.72 -5.47
CA ARG A 64 -2.67 14.73 -5.02
C ARG A 64 -3.22 15.56 -3.86
N CYS A 65 -4.46 16.06 -3.98
CA CYS A 65 -5.11 16.81 -2.91
C CYS A 65 -5.24 15.97 -1.63
N HIS A 66 -5.56 14.68 -1.76
CA HIS A 66 -5.65 13.76 -0.62
C HIS A 66 -4.30 13.51 0.04
N LEU A 67 -3.24 13.28 -0.74
CA LEU A 67 -1.87 13.11 -0.22
C LEU A 67 -1.38 14.35 0.54
N ILE A 68 -1.73 15.55 0.07
CA ILE A 68 -1.42 16.80 0.79
C ILE A 68 -2.19 16.86 2.12
N ARG A 69 -3.46 16.41 2.15
CA ARG A 69 -4.27 16.34 3.37
C ARG A 69 -3.70 15.34 4.37
N LEU A 70 -3.30 14.15 3.91
CA LEU A 70 -2.64 13.13 4.72
C LEU A 70 -1.35 13.69 5.36
N SER A 71 -0.54 14.41 4.58
CA SER A 71 0.69 15.04 5.08
C SER A 71 0.45 16.07 6.17
N LYS A 72 -0.69 16.78 6.17
CA LYS A 72 -1.06 17.72 7.24
C LYS A 72 -1.40 17.02 8.56
N ARG A 73 -1.73 15.73 8.52
CA ARG A 73 -1.93 14.88 9.71
C ARG A 73 -0.73 13.97 9.98
N GLU A 74 0.46 14.41 9.55
CA GLU A 74 1.73 13.69 9.74
C GLU A 74 1.81 12.29 9.11
N ILE A 75 0.86 11.94 8.22
CA ILE A 75 0.91 10.69 7.46
C ILE A 75 1.82 10.92 6.24
N GLY A 76 3.05 10.45 6.39
CA GLY A 76 4.11 10.59 5.39
C GLY A 76 3.96 9.63 4.20
N ARG A 77 4.74 9.90 3.15
CA ARG A 77 4.76 9.11 1.90
C ARG A 77 5.15 7.64 2.12
N ASP A 78 5.99 7.34 3.11
CA ASP A 78 6.44 5.98 3.38
C ASP A 78 5.30 5.16 4.02
N THR A 79 4.57 5.73 4.98
CA THR A 79 3.35 5.11 5.54
C THR A 79 2.29 4.85 4.47
N VAL A 80 2.08 5.80 3.55
CA VAL A 80 1.15 5.60 2.43
C VAL A 80 1.64 4.48 1.50
N ALA A 81 2.95 4.37 1.28
CA ALA A 81 3.55 3.31 0.48
C ALA A 81 3.30 1.94 1.12
N ASP A 82 3.52 1.81 2.42
CA ASP A 82 3.32 0.58 3.17
C ASP A 82 1.85 0.12 3.14
N ILE A 83 0.90 1.05 3.33
CA ILE A 83 -0.54 0.74 3.32
C ILE A 83 -1.01 0.32 1.91
N THR A 84 -0.51 0.96 0.86
CA THR A 84 -1.04 0.77 -0.51
C THR A 84 -0.26 -0.23 -1.36
N GLY A 85 0.98 -0.54 -0.97
CA GLY A 85 1.96 -1.27 -1.77
C GLY A 85 2.49 -0.48 -2.98
N ILE A 86 2.29 0.84 -3.01
CA ILE A 86 2.76 1.71 -4.11
C ILE A 86 4.12 2.29 -3.72
N ALA A 87 5.08 2.26 -4.64
CA ALA A 87 6.41 2.82 -4.39
C ALA A 87 6.34 4.28 -3.89
N ALA A 88 7.07 4.58 -2.80
CA ALA A 88 7.08 5.91 -2.19
C ALA A 88 7.55 7.02 -3.15
N SER A 89 8.43 6.67 -4.11
CA SER A 89 8.86 7.56 -5.20
C SER A 89 7.70 7.95 -6.12
N THR A 90 6.81 7.01 -6.44
CA THR A 90 5.62 7.28 -7.25
C THR A 90 4.64 8.19 -6.53
N ILE A 91 4.42 7.94 -5.23
CA ILE A 91 3.58 8.79 -4.37
C ILE A 91 4.14 10.22 -4.33
N ASP A 92 5.45 10.38 -4.18
CA ASP A 92 6.08 11.69 -4.17
C ASP A 92 5.95 12.43 -5.51
N LEU A 93 6.12 11.75 -6.65
CA LEU A 93 5.90 12.33 -7.98
C LEU A 93 4.46 12.80 -8.19
N ILE A 94 3.47 12.07 -7.66
CA ILE A 94 2.06 12.48 -7.70
C ILE A 94 1.83 13.71 -6.82
N ARG A 95 2.36 13.70 -5.58
CA ARG A 95 2.24 14.80 -4.63
C ARG A 95 2.84 16.11 -5.19
N ARG A 96 4.02 16.02 -5.83
CA ARG A 96 4.67 17.15 -6.53
C ARG A 96 3.94 17.60 -7.80
N GLY A 97 2.97 16.83 -8.30
CA GLY A 97 2.22 17.13 -9.51
C GLY A 97 2.94 16.80 -10.82
N GLN A 98 4.07 16.09 -10.76
CA GLN A 98 4.83 15.66 -11.94
C GLN A 98 4.13 14.50 -12.67
N ARG A 99 3.38 13.66 -11.94
CA ARG A 99 2.53 12.62 -12.50
C ARG A 99 1.07 13.08 -12.55
N LYS A 100 0.63 13.50 -13.74
CA LYS A 100 -0.76 13.97 -13.98
C LYS A 100 -1.78 12.84 -14.13
N LYS A 101 -1.33 11.63 -14.47
CA LYS A 101 -2.19 10.45 -14.67
C LYS A 101 -1.70 9.27 -13.84
N ILE A 102 -2.65 8.53 -13.27
CA ILE A 102 -2.39 7.35 -12.43
C ILE A 102 -3.36 6.22 -12.81
N ARG A 103 -2.99 4.97 -12.54
CA ARG A 103 -3.91 3.84 -12.66
C ARG A 103 -5.08 3.98 -11.69
N ALA A 104 -6.31 3.73 -12.16
CA ALA A 104 -7.53 3.86 -11.37
C ALA A 104 -7.52 3.01 -10.09
N MET A 105 -6.95 1.81 -10.15
CA MET A 105 -6.79 0.96 -8.96
C MET A 105 -5.92 1.63 -7.89
N ASN A 106 -4.79 2.23 -8.28
CA ASN A 106 -3.88 2.90 -7.36
C ASN A 106 -4.51 4.18 -6.79
N ALA A 107 -5.26 4.93 -7.60
CA ALA A 107 -6.04 6.07 -7.12
C ALA A 107 -7.02 5.65 -6.02
N ARG A 108 -7.78 4.56 -6.25
CA ARG A 108 -8.73 4.02 -5.27
C ARG A 108 -8.04 3.62 -3.96
N LYS A 109 -6.90 2.92 -4.03
CA LYS A 109 -6.13 2.54 -2.83
C LYS A 109 -5.70 3.74 -1.99
N ILE A 110 -5.16 4.78 -2.63
CA ILE A 110 -4.70 5.98 -1.92
C ILE A 110 -5.89 6.75 -1.32
N LEU A 111 -6.98 6.91 -2.09
CA LEU A 111 -8.18 7.63 -1.64
C LEU A 111 -8.92 6.91 -0.52
N ALA A 112 -8.80 5.59 -0.40
CA ALA A 112 -9.40 4.81 0.67
C ALA A 112 -8.75 5.03 2.05
N ILE A 113 -7.56 5.65 2.11
CA ILE A 113 -6.88 5.93 3.37
C ILE A 113 -7.61 7.06 4.09
N SER A 114 -8.26 6.74 5.21
CA SER A 114 -8.83 7.74 6.12
C SER A 114 -7.72 8.32 6.99
N PRO A 115 -7.50 9.65 7.01
CA PRO A 115 -6.40 10.22 7.80
C PRO A 115 -6.64 10.16 9.32
N ASP A 116 -7.86 9.85 9.77
CA ASP A 116 -8.20 9.70 11.18
C ASP A 116 -8.05 8.26 11.70
N ALA A 117 -7.98 7.28 10.79
CA ALA A 117 -7.86 5.86 11.13
C ALA A 117 -6.41 5.36 11.16
N VAL A 118 -5.45 6.16 10.67
CA VAL A 118 -4.04 5.77 10.58
C VAL A 118 -3.29 6.32 11.79
N VAL A 119 -2.92 5.43 12.71
CA VAL A 119 -1.95 5.75 13.75
C VAL A 119 -0.56 5.73 13.12
N THR A 120 0.11 6.88 13.07
CA THR A 120 1.45 6.96 12.49
C THR A 120 2.50 6.52 13.51
N ASP A 121 3.61 5.95 13.05
CA ASP A 121 4.75 5.55 13.88
C ASP A 121 5.25 6.65 14.83
N ALA A 122 5.22 7.90 14.37
CA ALA A 122 5.70 9.06 15.10
C ALA A 122 4.63 9.69 16.01
N GLN A 123 3.34 9.37 15.78
CA GLN A 123 2.24 9.91 16.57
C GLN A 123 2.43 9.55 18.04
N ARG A 124 2.29 10.56 18.91
CA ARG A 124 2.29 10.34 20.35
C ARG A 124 0.93 9.81 20.78
N ILE A 125 0.93 8.63 21.38
CA ILE A 125 -0.26 7.98 21.94
C ILE A 125 -0.16 7.94 23.48
N PRO A 126 -1.28 7.83 24.20
CA PRO A 126 -1.27 7.61 25.64
C PRO A 126 -0.39 6.42 26.01
N ALA A 127 0.51 6.63 26.97
CA ALA A 127 1.50 5.61 27.31
C ALA A 127 0.93 4.52 28.24
N GLU A 128 -0.19 4.79 28.91
CA GLU A 128 -0.79 3.91 29.92
C GLU A 128 -0.97 2.45 29.45
N PRO A 129 -1.55 2.15 28.26
CA PRO A 129 -1.72 0.76 27.82
C PRO A 129 -0.38 0.06 27.63
N THR A 130 0.64 0.79 27.17
CA THR A 130 1.99 0.23 26.97
C THR A 130 2.70 -0.02 28.30
N TRP A 131 2.53 0.88 29.28
CA TRP A 131 3.06 0.67 30.63
C TRP A 131 2.43 -0.53 31.34
N ARG A 132 1.15 -0.83 31.12
CA ARG A 132 0.52 -2.07 31.62
C ARG A 132 1.19 -3.33 31.06
N LEU A 133 1.60 -3.32 29.79
CA LEU A 133 2.34 -4.44 29.18
C LEU A 133 3.75 -4.55 29.75
N ILE A 134 4.44 -3.42 29.93
CA ILE A 134 5.77 -3.39 30.56
C ILE A 134 5.68 -3.94 31.99
N ASP A 135 4.72 -3.49 32.79
CA ASP A 135 4.54 -3.96 34.16
C ASP A 135 4.27 -5.46 34.23
N TRP A 136 3.55 -6.01 33.25
CA TRP A 136 3.38 -7.45 33.12
C TRP A 136 4.72 -8.15 32.83
N LEU A 137 5.53 -7.64 31.89
CA LEU A 137 6.86 -8.20 31.59
C LEU A 137 7.78 -8.15 32.81
N LEU A 138 7.76 -7.05 33.57
CA LEU A 138 8.52 -6.92 34.81
C LEU A 138 8.09 -7.97 35.84
N LYS A 139 6.78 -8.26 35.95
CA LYS A 139 6.26 -9.32 36.81
C LYS A 139 6.66 -10.73 36.37
N GLN A 140 6.92 -10.96 35.09
CA GLN A 140 7.47 -12.23 34.59
C GLN A 140 8.98 -12.39 34.84
N GLY A 141 9.64 -11.37 35.42
CA GLY A 141 11.05 -11.41 35.77
C GLY A 141 11.99 -10.71 34.80
N PHE A 142 11.47 -10.13 33.71
CA PHE A 142 12.31 -9.35 32.79
C PHE A 142 12.76 -8.05 33.46
N THR A 143 14.01 -7.65 33.22
CA THR A 143 14.49 -6.33 33.66
C THR A 143 14.23 -5.26 32.60
N LYS A 144 14.13 -3.98 33.00
CA LYS A 144 13.98 -2.87 32.04
C LYS A 144 15.13 -2.81 31.02
N GLY A 145 16.34 -3.19 31.45
CA GLY A 145 17.51 -3.24 30.57
C GLY A 145 17.45 -4.37 29.56
N GLU A 146 16.97 -5.53 29.98
CA GLU A 146 16.78 -6.68 29.09
C GLU A 146 15.71 -6.39 28.04
N ILE A 147 14.57 -5.81 28.43
CA ILE A 147 13.53 -5.37 27.50
C ILE A 147 14.12 -4.34 26.51
N ALA A 148 14.91 -3.38 27.00
CA ALA A 148 15.51 -2.36 26.14
C ALA A 148 16.48 -2.96 25.11
N SER A 149 17.35 -3.88 25.55
CA SER A 149 18.31 -4.59 24.70
C SER A 149 17.63 -5.46 23.65
N ARG A 150 16.62 -6.26 24.03
CA ARG A 150 15.87 -7.12 23.10
C ARG A 150 15.10 -6.32 22.05
N LEU A 151 14.63 -5.12 22.38
CA LEU A 151 13.93 -4.21 21.46
C LEU A 151 14.88 -3.34 20.59
N GLY A 152 16.19 -3.48 20.79
CA GLY A 152 17.22 -2.74 20.05
C GLY A 152 17.29 -1.26 20.40
N PHE A 153 16.93 -0.86 21.62
CA PHE A 153 17.16 0.51 22.10
C PHE A 153 18.65 0.73 22.40
N LYS A 154 19.15 1.94 22.10
CA LYS A 154 20.57 2.29 22.31
C LYS A 154 20.96 2.39 23.79
N SER A 155 20.01 2.73 24.66
CA SER A 155 20.20 2.79 26.10
C SER A 155 19.71 1.51 26.76
N ARG A 156 20.41 1.05 27.81
CA ARG A 156 19.91 0.01 28.73
C ARG A 156 18.75 0.49 29.62
N SER A 157 18.27 1.71 29.43
CA SER A 157 17.09 2.24 30.10
C SER A 157 15.95 2.43 29.11
N LEU A 158 14.75 2.05 29.54
CA LEU A 158 13.51 2.25 28.80
C LEU A 158 13.14 3.74 28.92
N GLN A 159 13.74 4.59 28.08
CA GLN A 159 13.49 6.04 28.06
C GLN A 159 12.14 6.37 27.41
N LEU A 160 11.06 5.83 27.98
CA LEU A 160 9.69 6.07 27.54
C LEU A 160 8.99 7.05 28.47
N GLY A 161 8.22 7.98 27.89
CA GLY A 161 7.40 8.92 28.65
C GLY A 161 6.29 8.21 29.42
N LYS A 162 5.91 8.74 30.60
CA LYS A 162 4.81 8.19 31.41
C LYS A 162 3.42 8.56 30.91
N GLU A 163 3.30 9.72 30.25
CA GLU A 163 2.01 10.23 29.75
C GLU A 163 1.80 9.89 28.28
N SER A 164 2.83 10.08 27.45
CA SER A 164 2.75 9.78 26.02
C SER A 164 4.05 9.22 25.44
N ILE A 165 3.90 8.26 24.53
CA ILE A 165 4.99 7.61 23.78
C ILE A 165 4.66 7.58 22.29
N THR A 166 5.66 7.38 21.44
CA THR A 166 5.41 7.20 20.00
C THR A 166 4.74 5.85 19.74
N ALA A 167 3.82 5.81 18.78
CA ALA A 167 3.13 4.58 18.40
C ALA A 167 4.11 3.49 17.96
N ARG A 168 5.23 3.86 17.33
CA ARG A 168 6.33 2.95 17.00
C ARG A 168 6.86 2.21 18.23
N ASN A 169 7.12 2.93 19.33
CA ASN A 169 7.62 2.32 20.56
C ASN A 169 6.55 1.44 21.22
N ALA A 170 5.29 1.88 21.19
CA ALA A 170 4.16 1.07 21.66
C ALA A 170 4.04 -0.25 20.89
N MET A 171 4.06 -0.20 19.56
CA MET A 171 3.99 -1.38 18.69
C MET A 171 5.17 -2.35 18.92
N LYS A 172 6.39 -1.82 19.12
CA LYS A 172 7.55 -2.65 19.47
C LYS A 172 7.33 -3.44 20.77
N ILE A 173 6.83 -2.78 21.80
CA ILE A 173 6.56 -3.41 23.10
C ILE A 173 5.41 -4.41 22.98
N GLU A 174 4.34 -4.05 22.28
CA GLU A 174 3.20 -4.94 22.09
C GLU A 174 3.60 -6.21 21.33
N ARG A 175 4.43 -6.07 20.28
CA ARG A 175 4.98 -7.22 19.56
C ARG A 175 5.79 -8.13 20.48
N PHE A 176 6.68 -7.56 21.28
CA PHE A 176 7.49 -8.33 22.23
C PHE A 176 6.63 -9.02 23.29
N TYR A 177 5.64 -8.32 23.85
CA TYR A 177 4.66 -8.91 24.76
C TYR A 177 3.94 -10.12 24.13
N ARG A 178 3.48 -9.99 22.88
CA ARG A 178 2.82 -11.09 22.17
C ARG A 178 3.74 -12.29 21.95
N GLN A 179 5.01 -12.06 21.63
CA GLN A 179 6.01 -13.14 21.47
C GLN A 179 6.19 -13.91 22.78
N ILE A 180 6.40 -13.21 23.91
CA ILE A 180 6.54 -13.84 25.23
C ILE A 180 5.25 -14.59 25.62
N ARG A 181 4.08 -14.02 25.32
CA ARG A 181 2.79 -14.65 25.67
C ARG A 181 2.47 -15.87 24.80
N ALA A 182 2.98 -15.93 23.57
CA ALA A 182 2.77 -17.07 22.67
C ALA A 182 3.67 -18.27 23.02
N GLY A 183 4.67 -18.10 23.89
CA GLY A 183 5.60 -19.16 24.28
C GLY A 183 6.72 -19.40 23.27
N ASP A 184 6.92 -18.50 22.30
CA ASP A 184 7.95 -18.60 21.26
C ASP A 184 9.38 -18.26 21.76
N ASP A 185 9.56 -18.05 23.07
CA ASP A 185 10.87 -17.79 23.68
C ASP A 185 11.36 -19.11 24.29
N GLU A 186 12.08 -19.87 23.46
CA GLU A 186 12.91 -20.98 23.92
C GLU A 186 13.92 -20.44 24.95
N PHE A 187 13.80 -20.99 26.17
CA PHE A 187 14.78 -20.98 27.25
C PHE A 187 15.00 -19.68 28.05
N LYS A 188 14.51 -19.75 29.30
CA LYS A 188 15.33 -19.40 30.47
C LYS A 188 16.70 -20.05 30.33
N GLU A 189 17.77 -19.25 30.37
CA GLU A 189 18.85 -19.45 31.35
C GLU A 189 19.73 -18.21 31.44
N ALA A 190 20.04 -17.88 32.69
CA ALA A 190 20.79 -16.71 33.13
C ALA A 190 22.32 -16.95 33.00
N PRO A 191 23.17 -16.00 33.40
CA PRO A 191 23.42 -15.82 34.83
C PRO A 191 22.97 -14.48 35.41
#